data_AF-A0A0Q4Q3V2-F1
#
_entry.id   AF-A0A0Q4Q3V2-F1
#
_cell.length_a   1.000
_cell.length_b   1.000
_cell.length_c   1.000
_cell.angle_alpha   90.00
_cell.angle_beta   90.00
_cell.angle_gamma   90.00
#
_symmetry.space_group_name_H-M   'P 1'
#
loop_
_entity.id
_entity.type
_entity.pdbx_description
1 polymer ?
#
loop_
_entity_poly.entity_id
_entity_poly.type
_entity_poly.pdbx_seq_one_letter_code
_entity_poly.pdbx_strand_id
1 'polypeptide(L)'
;MISALVALAFVAQSARPPLLDQRRIDLLQFEVRLPDTLSTAERTRAVATFTADTRTIRACPDAARIAARYRKDRIFSGTLTSRPNVPYAVLPAPLRIELAKVPTGRATRPFGSGKELRVLIACSEPKLPRNAASQGTI
;
A
#
# COMPACT_ATOMS: atom_id res chain seq x y z
N MET A 1 -59.22 10.26 33.85
CA MET A 1 -59.12 10.82 32.48
C MET A 1 -58.28 12.09 32.62
N ILE A 2 -57.05 12.26 32.13
CA ILE A 2 -56.33 11.77 30.96
C ILE A 2 -54.83 11.72 31.31
N SER A 3 -54.14 10.67 30.89
CA SER A 3 -52.68 10.49 30.96
C SER A 3 -51.96 11.40 29.96
N ALA A 4 -50.80 11.93 30.32
CA ALA A 4 -49.85 12.50 29.36
C ALA A 4 -48.43 11.98 29.65
N LEU A 5 -48.11 10.85 29.02
CA LEU A 5 -46.74 10.39 28.83
C LEU A 5 -46.04 11.36 27.86
N VAL A 6 -45.06 12.12 28.34
CA VAL A 6 -44.14 12.85 27.47
C VAL A 6 -43.05 11.88 27.05
N ALA A 7 -43.14 11.41 25.81
CA ALA A 7 -42.17 10.53 25.19
C ALA A 7 -40.86 11.28 24.89
N LEU A 8 -39.74 10.66 25.30
CA LEU A 8 -38.39 11.04 24.92
C LEU A 8 -38.21 10.97 23.40
N ALA A 9 -37.88 12.09 22.76
CA ALA A 9 -37.32 12.11 21.42
C ALA A 9 -35.80 12.36 21.52
N PHE A 10 -35.04 11.29 21.80
CA PHE A 10 -33.60 11.27 21.58
C PHE A 10 -33.35 11.18 20.08
N VAL A 11 -33.21 12.32 19.41
CA VAL A 11 -32.65 12.34 18.04
C VAL A 11 -31.15 12.10 18.20
N ALA A 12 -30.76 10.83 18.22
CA ALA A 12 -29.38 10.44 18.01
C ALA A 12 -29.04 10.79 16.55
N GLN A 13 -28.63 12.04 16.34
CA GLN A 13 -27.96 12.46 15.11
C GLN A 13 -26.73 11.58 15.02
N SER A 14 -26.81 10.55 14.20
CA SER A 14 -25.66 9.72 13.87
C SER A 14 -24.68 10.66 13.19
N ALA A 15 -23.74 11.18 13.98
CA ALA A 15 -22.57 11.87 13.51
C ALA A 15 -21.86 10.90 12.57
N ARG A 16 -22.20 10.98 11.28
CA ARG A 16 -21.44 10.31 10.23
C ARG A 16 -20.03 10.87 10.41
N PRO A 17 -19.03 10.07 10.83
CA PRO A 17 -17.68 10.56 10.88
C PRO A 17 -17.35 11.13 9.50
N PRO A 18 -16.54 12.20 9.40
CA PRO A 18 -16.17 12.76 8.10
C PRO A 18 -15.75 11.59 7.23
N LEU A 19 -16.32 11.50 6.02
CA LEU A 19 -16.09 10.43 5.06
C LEU A 19 -14.57 10.29 4.83
N LEU A 20 -13.91 9.52 5.69
CA LEU A 20 -12.53 9.12 5.52
C LEU A 20 -12.51 8.45 4.17
N ASP A 21 -11.67 8.97 3.27
CA ASP A 21 -11.51 8.50 1.91
C ASP A 21 -11.69 6.98 1.83
N GLN A 22 -12.87 6.58 1.34
CA GLN A 22 -13.32 5.19 1.38
C GLN A 22 -12.68 4.36 0.26
N ARG A 23 -11.85 4.99 -0.59
CA ARG A 23 -11.17 4.29 -1.67
C ARG A 23 -10.29 3.20 -1.10
N ARG A 24 -10.28 2.07 -1.80
CA ARG A 24 -9.49 0.90 -1.45
C ARG A 24 -8.57 0.55 -2.61
N ILE A 25 -7.41 0.03 -2.28
CA ILE A 25 -6.33 -0.26 -3.21
C ILE A 25 -5.73 -1.63 -2.93
N ASP A 26 -5.35 -2.34 -3.98
CA ASP A 26 -4.52 -3.53 -3.87
C ASP A 26 -3.06 -3.11 -3.90
N LEU A 27 -2.31 -3.45 -2.86
CA LEU A 27 -0.91 -3.08 -2.71
C LEU A 27 -0.01 -4.29 -2.75
N LEU A 28 1.11 -4.14 -3.43
CA LEU A 28 2.23 -5.06 -3.37
C LEU A 28 3.43 -4.32 -2.77
N GLN A 29 3.97 -4.87 -1.68
CA GLN A 29 5.24 -4.44 -1.13
C GLN A 29 6.32 -5.38 -1.65
N PHE A 30 7.38 -4.81 -2.23
CA PHE A 30 8.57 -5.54 -2.60
C PHE A 30 9.73 -5.11 -1.70
N GLU A 31 10.26 -6.08 -0.96
CA GLU A 31 11.29 -5.88 0.07
C GLU A 31 12.54 -6.71 -0.27
N VAL A 32 13.69 -6.10 -0.06
CA VAL A 32 14.99 -6.79 -0.05
C VAL A 32 15.71 -6.53 1.26
N ARG A 33 16.26 -7.59 1.84
CA ARG A 33 17.20 -7.50 2.96
C ARG A 33 18.61 -7.71 2.44
N LEU A 34 19.50 -6.82 2.85
CA LEU A 34 20.92 -6.88 2.53
C LEU A 34 21.66 -7.67 3.61
N PRO A 35 22.55 -8.61 3.25
CA PRO A 35 23.38 -9.31 4.22
C PRO A 35 24.23 -8.33 5.03
N ASP A 36 24.37 -8.59 6.33
CA ASP A 36 25.22 -7.77 7.21
C ASP A 36 26.71 -7.92 6.90
N THR A 37 27.11 -8.98 6.19
CA THR A 37 28.49 -9.27 5.77
C THR A 37 28.98 -8.43 4.60
N LEU A 38 28.10 -7.68 3.93
CA LEU A 38 28.51 -6.83 2.81
C LEU A 38 29.33 -5.62 3.27
N SER A 39 30.43 -5.38 2.59
CA SER A 39 31.20 -4.13 2.72
C SER A 39 30.35 -2.92 2.30
N THR A 40 30.78 -1.71 2.68
CA THR A 40 30.12 -0.46 2.32
C THR A 40 29.98 -0.29 0.80
N ALA A 41 31.00 -0.67 0.04
CA ALA A 41 30.99 -0.57 -1.42
C ALA A 41 29.98 -1.55 -2.04
N GLU A 42 29.94 -2.79 -1.57
CA GLU A 42 28.98 -3.80 -2.04
C GLU A 42 27.54 -3.43 -1.69
N ARG A 43 27.33 -2.88 -0.50
CA ARG A 43 26.02 -2.39 -0.06
C ARG A 43 25.52 -1.26 -0.95
N THR A 44 26.37 -0.29 -1.28
CA THR A 44 26.02 0.79 -2.21
C THR A 44 25.68 0.25 -3.60
N ARG A 45 26.45 -0.72 -4.11
CA ARG A 45 26.14 -1.40 -5.38
C ARG A 45 24.79 -2.11 -5.32
N ALA A 46 24.53 -2.84 -4.25
CA ALA A 46 23.26 -3.52 -4.00
C ALA A 46 22.06 -2.56 -4.00
N VAL A 47 22.17 -1.43 -3.29
CA VAL A 47 21.15 -0.37 -3.28
C VAL A 47 20.92 0.18 -4.68
N ALA A 48 21.99 0.43 -5.43
CA ALA A 48 21.91 0.92 -6.81
C ALA A 48 21.24 -0.09 -7.75
N THR A 49 21.58 -1.38 -7.64
CA THR A 49 20.94 -2.47 -8.38
C THR A 49 19.46 -2.54 -8.08
N PHE A 50 19.08 -2.56 -6.79
CA PHE A 50 17.66 -2.58 -6.40
C PHE A 50 16.90 -1.35 -6.93
N THR A 51 17.52 -0.18 -6.88
CA THR A 51 16.94 1.07 -7.41
C THR A 51 16.78 1.02 -8.94
N ALA A 52 17.75 0.46 -9.66
CA ALA A 52 17.67 0.32 -11.12
C ALA A 52 16.58 -0.69 -11.51
N ASP A 53 16.55 -1.85 -10.85
CA ASP A 53 15.60 -2.91 -11.12
C ASP A 53 14.16 -2.48 -10.83
N THR A 54 13.92 -1.77 -9.73
CA THR A 54 12.57 -1.27 -9.38
C THR A 54 12.05 -0.25 -10.40
N ARG A 55 12.92 0.50 -11.09
CA ARG A 55 12.51 1.40 -12.20
C ARG A 55 12.00 0.64 -13.43
N THR A 56 12.36 -0.64 -13.58
CA THR A 56 11.89 -1.49 -14.69
C THR A 56 10.49 -2.04 -14.46
N ILE A 57 9.97 -1.96 -13.23
CA ILE A 57 8.62 -2.42 -12.88
C ILE A 57 7.60 -1.51 -13.56
N ARG A 58 6.85 -2.08 -14.51
CA ARG A 58 5.73 -1.45 -15.24
C ARG A 58 4.38 -2.03 -14.83
N ALA A 59 4.36 -3.27 -14.34
CA ALA A 59 3.19 -3.93 -13.80
C ALA A 59 3.55 -4.76 -12.55
N CYS A 60 2.58 -5.05 -11.69
CA CYS A 60 2.79 -5.85 -10.48
C CYS A 60 3.45 -7.23 -10.71
N PRO A 61 3.15 -7.97 -11.80
CA PRO A 61 3.86 -9.21 -12.10
C PRO A 61 5.38 -9.04 -12.34
N ASP A 62 5.85 -7.85 -12.69
CA ASP A 62 7.28 -7.59 -12.90
C ASP A 62 8.08 -7.72 -11.60
N ALA A 63 7.48 -7.28 -10.49
CA ALA A 63 8.08 -7.43 -9.17
C ALA A 63 8.28 -8.92 -8.81
N ALA A 64 7.33 -9.79 -9.20
CA ALA A 64 7.47 -11.24 -9.04
C ALA A 64 8.64 -11.82 -9.84
N ARG A 65 8.83 -11.35 -11.07
CA ARG A 65 9.96 -11.76 -11.92
C ARG A 65 11.31 -11.34 -11.32
N ILE A 66 11.42 -10.09 -10.87
CA ILE A 66 12.64 -9.57 -10.23
C ILE A 66 12.92 -10.30 -8.92
N ALA A 67 11.91 -10.48 -8.08
CA ALA A 67 12.03 -11.20 -6.82
C ALA A 67 12.48 -12.66 -7.02
N ALA A 68 11.95 -13.35 -8.05
CA ALA A 68 12.37 -14.70 -8.40
C ALA A 68 13.83 -14.75 -8.87
N ARG A 69 14.26 -13.78 -9.69
CA ARG A 69 15.67 -13.64 -10.09
C ARG A 69 16.58 -13.45 -8.89
N TYR A 70 16.24 -12.57 -7.96
CA TYR A 70 17.03 -12.33 -6.76
C TYR A 70 17.20 -13.56 -5.88
N ARG A 71 16.13 -14.35 -5.70
CA ARG A 71 16.19 -15.62 -4.97
C ARG A 71 17.08 -16.66 -5.67
N LYS A 72 17.01 -16.72 -7.01
CA LYS A 72 17.84 -17.61 -7.83
C LYS A 72 19.33 -17.25 -7.73
N ASP A 73 19.64 -15.97 -7.87
CA ASP A 73 21.02 -15.47 -7.91
C ASP A 73 21.61 -15.28 -6.50
N ARG A 74 20.78 -15.45 -5.45
CA ARG A 74 21.13 -15.26 -4.03
C ARG A 74 21.73 -13.89 -3.70
N ILE A 75 21.40 -12.89 -4.51
CA ILE A 75 21.85 -11.51 -4.33
C ILE A 75 21.05 -10.84 -3.19
N PHE A 76 19.73 -11.10 -3.14
CA PHE A 76 18.79 -10.53 -2.16
C PHE A 76 17.74 -11.55 -1.72
N SER A 77 17.07 -11.29 -0.59
CA SER A 77 15.93 -12.10 -0.14
C SER A 77 14.78 -12.12 -1.16
N GLY A 78 14.50 -10.98 -1.81
CA GLY A 78 13.45 -10.84 -2.82
C GLY A 78 12.06 -11.20 -2.29
N THR A 79 11.59 -10.53 -1.23
CA THR A 79 10.33 -10.84 -0.54
C THR A 79 9.19 -10.00 -1.09
N LEU A 80 8.05 -10.63 -1.37
CA LEU A 80 6.83 -9.95 -1.83
C LEU A 80 5.71 -10.14 -0.81
N THR A 81 5.07 -9.05 -0.42
CA THR A 81 3.89 -9.07 0.45
C THR A 81 2.72 -8.41 -0.27
N SER A 82 1.70 -9.20 -0.61
CA SER A 82 0.46 -8.70 -1.19
C SER A 82 -0.53 -8.32 -0.09
N ARG A 83 -1.13 -7.15 -0.20
CA ARG A 83 -2.16 -6.63 0.69
C ARG A 83 -3.34 -6.17 -0.16
N PRO A 84 -4.34 -7.02 -0.38
CA PRO A 84 -5.54 -6.63 -1.12
C PRO A 84 -6.44 -5.73 -0.26
N ASN A 85 -7.26 -4.92 -0.92
CA ASN A 85 -8.35 -4.18 -0.30
C ASN A 85 -7.94 -3.25 0.87
N VAL A 86 -6.75 -2.65 0.78
CA VAL A 86 -6.23 -1.73 1.79
C VAL A 86 -6.98 -0.41 1.72
N PRO A 87 -7.53 0.12 2.83
CA PRO A 87 -8.12 1.45 2.82
C PRO A 87 -7.03 2.48 2.45
N TYR A 88 -7.27 3.29 1.43
CA TYR A 88 -6.27 4.26 0.99
C TYR A 88 -6.00 5.29 2.09
N ALA A 89 -7.02 5.69 2.85
CA ALA A 89 -6.90 6.64 3.96
C ALA A 89 -5.98 6.20 5.10
N VAL A 90 -5.84 4.89 5.36
CA VAL A 90 -5.00 4.40 6.48
C VAL A 90 -3.52 4.37 6.15
N LEU A 91 -3.16 4.57 4.87
CA LEU A 91 -1.76 4.65 4.47
C LEU A 91 -1.12 5.92 5.05
N PRO A 92 0.10 5.82 5.59
CA PRO A 92 0.88 6.98 6.00
C PRO A 92 0.93 8.05 4.90
N ALA A 93 0.76 9.32 5.28
CA ALA A 93 0.71 10.42 4.30
C ALA A 93 1.89 10.45 3.32
N PRO A 94 3.15 10.23 3.72
CA PRO A 94 4.28 10.18 2.78
C PRO A 94 4.13 9.08 1.72
N LEU A 95 3.60 7.91 2.11
CA LEU A 95 3.41 6.79 1.19
C LEU A 95 2.26 7.06 0.21
N ARG A 96 1.18 7.71 0.66
CA ARG A 96 0.11 8.16 -0.23
C ARG A 96 0.61 9.14 -1.28
N ILE A 97 1.43 10.10 -0.86
CA ILE A 97 2.04 11.10 -1.76
C ILE A 97 2.93 10.42 -2.80
N GLU A 98 3.79 9.47 -2.41
CA GLU A 98 4.63 8.75 -3.37
C GLU A 98 3.83 7.86 -4.32
N LEU A 99 2.80 7.17 -3.82
CA LEU A 99 1.90 6.36 -4.66
C LEU A 99 1.11 7.22 -5.65
N ALA A 100 0.71 8.44 -5.28
CA ALA A 100 0.01 9.35 -6.17
C ALA A 100 0.88 9.90 -7.30
N LYS A 101 2.22 9.88 -7.15
CA LYS A 101 3.18 10.33 -8.18
C LYS A 101 3.49 9.27 -9.23
N VAL A 102 3.13 8.01 -8.97
CA VAL A 102 3.43 6.90 -9.88
C VAL A 102 2.16 6.30 -10.45
N PRO A 103 2.12 5.95 -11.75
CA PRO A 103 1.01 5.21 -12.33
C PRO A 103 0.79 3.86 -11.62
N THR A 104 -0.46 3.38 -11.61
CA THR A 104 -0.80 2.02 -11.20
C THR A 104 0.09 1.01 -11.94
N GLY A 105 0.61 0.03 -11.20
CA GLY A 105 1.54 -0.99 -11.69
C GLY A 105 3.01 -0.60 -11.60
N ARG A 106 3.36 0.67 -11.37
CA ARG A 106 4.75 1.11 -11.19
C ARG A 106 5.16 1.16 -9.72
N ALA A 107 6.45 0.91 -9.48
CA ALA A 107 7.04 1.02 -8.16
C ALA A 107 7.26 2.48 -7.75
N THR A 108 7.04 2.79 -6.47
CA THR A 108 7.49 4.02 -5.83
C THR A 108 9.02 4.08 -5.79
N ARG A 109 9.56 5.23 -5.36
CA ARG A 109 10.98 5.30 -4.99
C ARG A 109 11.28 4.31 -3.85
N PRO A 110 12.46 3.68 -3.84
CA PRO A 110 12.91 2.87 -2.71
C PRO A 110 12.95 3.70 -1.42
N PHE A 111 12.49 3.09 -0.33
CA PHE A 111 12.58 3.63 1.02
C PHE A 111 13.01 2.53 1.99
N GLY A 112 13.50 2.92 3.15
CA GLY A 112 13.96 1.99 4.18
C GLY A 112 15.30 2.39 4.77
N SER A 113 16.02 1.41 5.29
CA SER A 113 17.32 1.59 5.94
C SER A 113 18.44 0.97 5.10
N GLY A 114 19.69 1.22 5.46
CA GLY A 114 20.85 0.61 4.79
C GLY A 114 20.91 -0.93 4.88
N LYS A 115 20.02 -1.59 5.63
CA LYS A 115 19.92 -3.06 5.71
C LYS A 115 18.67 -3.60 5.01
N GLU A 116 17.67 -2.76 4.78
CA GLU A 116 16.38 -3.18 4.28
C GLU A 116 15.79 -2.10 3.37
N LEU A 117 15.55 -2.47 2.12
CA LEU A 117 14.98 -1.58 1.11
C LEU A 117 13.62 -2.10 0.68
N ARG A 118 12.68 -1.19 0.49
CA ARG A 118 11.30 -1.48 0.15
C ARG A 118 10.81 -0.55 -0.95
N VAL A 119 9.93 -1.06 -1.79
CA VAL A 119 9.08 -0.25 -2.67
C VAL A 119 7.63 -0.67 -2.50
N LEU A 120 6.71 0.25 -2.76
CA LEU A 120 5.29 -0.04 -2.87
C LEU A 120 4.87 0.04 -4.33
N ILE A 121 3.93 -0.82 -4.71
CA ILE A 121 3.34 -0.86 -6.04
C ILE A 121 1.83 -0.93 -5.85
N ALA A 122 1.11 0.03 -6.41
CA ALA A 122 -0.34 -0.03 -6.53
C ALA A 122 -0.71 -1.02 -7.63
N CYS A 123 -1.38 -2.12 -7.31
CA CYS A 123 -1.85 -3.11 -8.28
C CYS A 123 -3.26 -2.85 -8.80
N SER A 124 -3.97 -1.91 -8.17
CA SER A 124 -5.24 -1.39 -8.63
C SER A 124 -5.26 0.13 -8.50
N GLU A 125 -6.15 0.78 -9.22
CA GLU A 125 -6.49 2.16 -8.92
C GLU A 125 -7.27 2.24 -7.59
N PRO A 126 -7.10 3.31 -6.80
CA PRO A 126 -7.93 3.56 -5.62
C PRO A 126 -9.39 3.73 -6.04
N LYS A 127 -10.25 2.79 -5.64
CA LYS A 127 -11.67 2.78 -6.02
C LYS A 127 -12.58 2.60 -4.82
N LEU A 128 -13.80 3.12 -4.89
CA LEU A 128 -14.81 2.87 -3.87
C LEU A 128 -15.14 1.38 -3.83
N PRO A 129 -15.34 0.77 -2.65
CA PRO A 129 -15.78 -0.60 -2.54
C PRO A 129 -17.20 -0.71 -3.12
N ARG A 130 -17.45 -1.76 -3.94
CA ARG A 130 -18.74 -1.95 -4.63
C ARG A 130 -19.94 -1.93 -3.69
N ASN A 131 -19.77 -2.34 -2.43
CA ASN A 131 -20.85 -2.45 -1.45
C ASN A 131 -21.22 -1.11 -0.77
N ALA A 132 -20.46 -0.03 -0.98
CA ALA A 132 -20.77 1.28 -0.38
C ALA A 132 -21.90 2.02 -1.12
N ALA A 133 -22.15 1.70 -2.39
CA ALA A 133 -23.16 2.37 -3.20
C ALA A 133 -24.59 1.82 -3.03
N SER A 134 -24.76 0.62 -2.43
CA SER A 134 -26.08 -0.03 -2.32
C SER A 134 -26.80 0.24 -0.98
N GLN A 135 -26.23 1.03 -0.07
CA GLN A 135 -26.81 1.29 1.26
C GLN A 135 -27.67 2.58 1.31
N GLY A 136 -28.07 3.11 0.16
CA GLY A 136 -28.76 4.40 0.04
C GLY A 136 -30.20 4.33 -0.45
N THR A 137 -30.92 3.22 -0.23
CA THR A 137 -32.34 3.13 -0.60
C THR A 137 -33.10 2.27 0.40
N ILE A 138 -33.70 2.92 1.39
CA ILE A 138 -34.89 2.45 2.12
C ILE A 138 -35.82 3.65 2.25
#